data_AF-A0A9P6I952-F1
#
_entry.id   AF-A0A9P6I952-F1
#
_cell.length_a   1.000
_cell.length_b   1.000
_cell.length_c   1.000
_cell.angle_alpha   90.00
_cell.angle_beta   90.00
_cell.angle_gamma   90.00
#
_symmetry.space_group_name_H-M   'P 1'
#
loop_
_entity.id
_entity.type
_entity.pdbx_description
1 polymer ?
#
loop_
_entity_poly.entity_id
_entity_poly.type
_entity_poly.pdbx_seq_one_letter_code
_entity_poly.pdbx_strand_id
1 'polypeptide(L)'
;MTLTTRRIPKIGIMSTANWTVNEGSLHETAFLPREHSVRLERGAFMPKERGNHFFERHRLRLVFDPAPLPGKEHWRYKPAAEALRFWERDTFYAGQVAEGEGEGGRCFGG
;
A
#
# COMPACT_ATOMS: atom_id res chain seq x y z
N MET A 1 -2.79 4.85 13.46
CA MET A 1 -1.61 4.14 12.90
C MET A 1 -0.39 5.03 13.03
N THR A 2 0.80 4.46 13.19
CA THR A 2 2.05 5.23 13.38
C THR A 2 3.16 4.59 12.54
N LEU A 3 3.90 5.40 11.77
CA LEU A 3 5.12 4.91 11.11
C LEU A 3 6.20 4.67 12.15
N THR A 4 6.97 3.60 11.97
CA THR A 4 8.03 3.24 12.93
C THR A 4 9.42 3.44 12.31
N THR A 5 10.37 3.77 13.18
CA THR A 5 11.81 3.75 12.89
C THR A 5 12.40 2.34 12.98
N ARG A 6 11.55 1.31 13.16
CA ARG A 6 12.00 -0.07 13.29
C ARG A 6 12.60 -0.54 11.96
N ARG A 7 13.90 -0.83 11.98
CA ARG A 7 14.61 -1.39 10.84
C ARG A 7 14.17 -2.83 10.59
N ILE A 8 13.76 -3.12 9.35
CA ILE A 8 13.67 -4.50 8.87
C ILE A 8 15.11 -4.97 8.74
N PRO A 9 15.59 -6.00 9.46
CA PRO A 9 17.01 -6.33 9.52
C PRO A 9 17.56 -6.99 8.24
N LYS A 10 16.67 -7.62 7.45
CA LYS A 10 17.01 -8.27 6.18
C LYS A 10 15.88 -8.14 5.19
N ILE A 11 16.22 -7.87 3.92
CA ILE A 11 15.30 -8.00 2.79
C ILE A 11 15.83 -9.16 1.93
N GLY A 12 15.17 -10.32 2.01
CA GLY A 12 15.69 -11.56 1.44
C GLY A 12 17.03 -11.95 2.06
N ILE A 13 18.04 -12.19 1.22
CA ILE A 13 19.41 -12.50 1.66
C ILE A 13 20.24 -11.26 2.04
N MET A 14 19.76 -10.05 1.72
CA MET A 14 20.51 -8.82 1.91
C MET A 14 20.33 -8.26 3.34
N SER A 15 21.45 -7.90 3.98
CA SER A 15 21.45 -7.14 5.23
C SER A 15 21.20 -5.66 4.96
N THR A 16 20.31 -5.06 5.75
CA THR A 16 19.90 -3.65 5.66
C THR A 16 20.38 -2.84 6.87
N ALA A 17 21.28 -3.41 7.69
CA ALA A 17 21.74 -2.81 8.94
C ALA A 17 22.33 -1.40 8.75
N ASN A 18 22.92 -1.13 7.58
CA ASN A 18 23.59 0.13 7.25
C ASN A 18 22.71 1.07 6.41
N TRP A 19 21.45 0.73 6.15
CA TRP A 19 20.57 1.53 5.30
C TRP A 19 19.82 2.59 6.11
N THR A 20 19.86 3.82 5.62
CA THR A 20 19.02 4.90 6.12
C THR A 20 17.71 4.88 5.35
N VAL A 21 16.66 4.28 5.90
CA VAL A 21 15.38 4.09 5.20
C VAL A 21 14.46 5.29 5.44
N ASN A 22 13.93 5.41 6.66
CA ASN A 22 12.86 6.35 6.98
C ASN A 22 13.40 7.67 7.54
N GLU A 23 14.37 7.62 8.45
CA GLU A 23 14.91 8.79 9.17
C GLU A 23 15.66 9.76 8.23
N GLY A 24 16.25 9.23 7.17
CA GLY A 24 16.93 10.03 6.14
C GLY A 24 15.98 10.65 5.13
N SER A 25 14.79 10.07 4.96
CA SER A 25 13.84 10.44 3.90
C SER A 25 12.65 11.26 4.41
N LEU A 26 12.30 11.13 5.70
CA LEU A 26 11.10 11.71 6.30
C LEU A 26 11.44 12.68 7.44
N HIS A 27 10.60 13.70 7.59
CA HIS A 27 10.59 14.55 8.78
C HIS A 27 10.03 13.81 9.99
N GLU A 28 10.40 14.22 11.20
CA GLU A 28 9.90 13.60 12.45
C GLU A 28 8.37 13.66 12.56
N THR A 29 7.76 14.68 11.97
CA THR A 29 6.29 14.84 11.89
C THR A 29 5.59 13.70 11.13
N ALA A 30 6.31 12.93 10.31
CA ALA A 30 5.77 11.74 9.63
C ALA A 30 5.51 10.57 10.59
N PHE A 31 6.19 10.56 11.74
CA PHE A 31 6.13 9.49 12.74
C PHE A 31 5.12 9.77 13.86
N LEU A 32 4.41 10.91 13.78
CA LEU A 32 3.32 11.19 14.70
C LEU A 32 2.13 10.26 14.41
N PRO A 33 1.44 9.75 15.45
CA PRO A 33 0.25 8.94 15.26
C PRO A 33 -0.82 9.68 14.46
N ARG A 34 -1.52 8.96 13.57
CA ARG A 34 -2.66 9.48 12.79
C ARG A 34 -3.85 8.56 12.87
N GLU A 35 -5.03 9.15 12.85
CA GLU A 35 -6.28 8.42 12.73
C GLU A 35 -6.62 8.18 11.27
N HIS A 36 -7.09 6.98 10.97
CA HIS A 36 -7.52 6.59 9.63
C HIS A 36 -8.77 5.74 9.75
N SER A 37 -9.73 5.99 8.86
CA SER A 37 -10.80 5.04 8.60
C SER A 37 -10.28 3.97 7.65
N VAL A 38 -10.48 2.70 8.00
CA VAL A 38 -9.99 1.57 7.21
C VAL A 38 -11.17 0.67 6.88
N ARG A 39 -11.33 0.35 5.59
CA ARG A 39 -12.34 -0.59 5.09
C ARG A 39 -11.67 -1.77 4.40
N LEU A 40 -12.02 -2.98 4.83
CA LEU A 40 -11.66 -4.20 4.14
C LEU A 40 -12.84 -4.67 3.30
N GLU A 41 -12.63 -4.81 2.00
CA GLU A 41 -13.64 -5.22 1.05
C GLU A 41 -13.23 -6.54 0.39
N ARG A 42 -14.21 -7.41 0.13
CA ARG A 42 -14.03 -8.68 -0.59
C ARG A 42 -14.75 -8.61 -1.93
N GLY A 43 -14.09 -9.03 -3.01
CA GLY A 43 -14.61 -8.90 -4.36
C GLY A 43 -13.62 -9.38 -5.41
N ALA A 44 -13.76 -8.91 -6.65
CA ALA A 44 -12.79 -9.14 -7.72
C ALA A 44 -12.27 -7.78 -8.19
N PHE A 45 -11.25 -7.28 -7.52
CA PHE A 45 -10.76 -5.92 -7.73
C PHE A 45 -9.56 -5.88 -8.66
N MET A 46 -9.50 -4.86 -9.51
CA MET A 46 -8.33 -4.57 -10.34
C MET A 46 -7.55 -3.38 -9.77
N PRO A 47 -6.21 -3.44 -9.72
CA PRO A 47 -5.38 -2.30 -9.32
C PRO A 47 -5.59 -1.09 -10.25
N LYS A 48 -5.60 0.11 -9.66
CA LYS A 48 -5.75 1.37 -10.42
C LYS A 48 -4.44 1.83 -11.11
N GLU A 49 -3.29 1.31 -10.71
CA GLU A 49 -1.98 1.76 -11.20
C GLU A 49 -1.77 1.33 -12.68
N ARG A 50 -1.65 2.32 -13.56
CA ARG A 50 -1.35 2.11 -14.99
C ARG A 50 0.11 1.71 -15.13
N GLY A 51 0.38 0.46 -15.53
CA GLY A 51 1.73 0.04 -15.92
C GLY A 51 2.06 -1.43 -15.74
N ASN A 52 1.25 -2.20 -15.01
CA ASN A 52 1.45 -3.66 -14.93
C ASN A 52 0.45 -4.36 -15.86
N HIS A 53 0.98 -5.01 -16.91
CA HIS A 53 0.20 -5.67 -17.96
C HIS A 53 -0.40 -7.01 -17.54
N PHE A 54 -0.23 -7.42 -16.29
CA PHE A 54 -0.91 -8.57 -15.73
C PHE A 54 -2.20 -8.09 -15.08
N PHE A 55 -3.33 -8.35 -15.74
CA PHE A 55 -4.70 -8.02 -15.31
C PHE A 55 -5.14 -8.85 -14.09
N GLU A 56 -4.26 -8.96 -13.09
CA GLU A 56 -4.48 -9.79 -11.93
C GLU A 56 -5.59 -9.18 -11.08
N ARG A 57 -6.68 -9.94 -10.96
CA ARG A 57 -7.76 -9.59 -10.04
C ARG A 57 -7.36 -10.02 -8.64
N HIS A 58 -7.73 -9.23 -7.65
CA HIS A 58 -7.49 -9.51 -6.25
C HIS A 58 -8.80 -9.70 -5.49
N ARG A 59 -8.82 -10.67 -4.58
CA ARG A 59 -9.99 -11.02 -3.77
C ARG A 59 -10.29 -9.98 -2.69
N LEU A 60 -9.26 -9.27 -2.25
CA LEU A 60 -9.31 -8.34 -1.14
C LEU A 60 -8.78 -6.97 -1.56
N ARG A 61 -9.44 -5.94 -1.05
CA ARG A 61 -9.01 -4.56 -1.15
C ARG A 61 -9.12 -3.88 0.20
N LEU A 62 -8.04 -3.25 0.63
CA LEU A 62 -7.98 -2.43 1.84
C LEU A 62 -7.97 -0.96 1.41
N VAL A 63 -8.94 -0.18 1.88
CA VAL A 63 -9.10 1.24 1.54
C VAL A 63 -8.93 2.08 2.81
N PHE A 64 -8.02 3.04 2.74
CA PHE A 64 -7.76 4.01 3.80
C PHE A 64 -8.36 5.37 3.47
N ASP A 65 -8.88 6.05 4.48
CA ASP A 65 -9.32 7.44 4.38
C ASP A 65 -8.94 8.19 5.67
N PRO A 66 -7.97 9.12 5.63
CA PRO A 66 -7.12 9.49 4.49
C PRO A 66 -6.03 8.42 4.20
N ALA A 67 -5.27 8.59 3.10
CA ALA A 67 -4.17 7.70 2.74
C ALA A 67 -3.15 7.50 3.89
N PRO A 68 -2.58 6.29 4.06
CA PRO A 68 -1.72 5.97 5.20
C PRO A 68 -0.27 6.39 5.01
N LEU A 69 0.15 6.73 3.78
CA LEU A 69 1.50 7.17 3.49
C LEU A 69 1.66 8.67 3.76
N PRO A 70 2.88 9.14 4.14
CA PRO A 70 3.08 10.54 4.47
C PRO A 70 2.76 11.47 3.31
N GLY A 71 2.07 12.57 3.61
CA GLY A 71 1.88 13.70 2.71
C GLY A 71 3.20 14.30 2.22
N LYS A 72 3.17 14.98 1.09
CA LYS A 72 4.35 15.53 0.39
C LYS A 72 5.25 16.41 1.28
N GLU A 73 4.64 17.12 2.21
CA GLU A 73 5.27 17.98 3.23
C GLU A 73 6.16 17.22 4.21
N HIS A 74 5.94 15.91 4.38
CA HIS A 74 6.71 15.09 5.30
C HIS A 74 7.98 14.48 4.70
N TRP A 75 8.21 14.65 3.39
CA TRP A 75 9.37 14.11 2.69
C TRP A 75 10.51 15.15 2.60
N ARG A 76 11.70 14.78 3.08
CA ARG A 76 12.94 15.57 2.97
C ARG A 76 13.43 15.59 1.52
N TYR A 77 13.44 14.43 0.88
CA TYR A 77 13.79 14.25 -0.53
C TYR A 77 12.54 13.81 -1.30
N LYS A 78 12.09 14.67 -2.22
CA LYS A 78 10.78 14.55 -2.89
C LYS A 78 10.77 13.81 -4.22
N PRO A 79 11.82 13.79 -5.07
CA PRO A 79 11.72 13.23 -6.43
C PRO A 79 11.17 11.79 -6.50
N ALA A 80 11.64 10.88 -5.64
CA ALA A 80 11.13 9.51 -5.63
C ALA A 80 9.67 9.43 -5.13
N ALA A 81 9.32 10.22 -4.11
CA ALA A 81 7.97 10.27 -3.57
C ALA A 81 6.97 10.91 -4.55
N GLU A 82 7.42 11.90 -5.31
CA GLU A 82 6.66 12.55 -6.40
C GLU A 82 6.46 11.62 -7.59
N ALA A 83 7.51 10.92 -8.02
CA ALA A 83 7.41 9.97 -9.12
C ALA A 83 6.40 8.85 -8.84
N LEU A 84 6.32 8.40 -7.58
CA LEU A 84 5.41 7.34 -7.15
C LEU A 84 4.11 7.85 -6.52
N ARG A 85 3.96 9.18 -6.37
CA ARG A 85 2.80 9.86 -5.78
C ARG A 85 2.31 9.18 -4.49
N PHE A 86 3.22 8.90 -3.55
CA PHE A 86 2.94 8.05 -2.39
C PHE A 86 1.72 8.48 -1.59
N TRP A 87 1.52 9.79 -1.41
CA TRP A 87 0.39 10.35 -0.65
C TRP A 87 -0.99 10.10 -1.29
N GLU A 88 -1.05 9.60 -2.52
CA GLU A 88 -2.31 9.27 -3.20
C GLU A 88 -2.64 7.79 -3.14
N ARG A 89 -1.74 6.95 -2.61
CA ARG A 89 -1.95 5.51 -2.48
C ARG A 89 -2.79 5.22 -1.24
N ASP A 90 -4.11 5.23 -1.44
CA ASP A 90 -5.12 4.95 -0.42
C ASP A 90 -5.60 3.49 -0.41
N THR A 91 -5.26 2.74 -1.45
CA THR A 91 -5.84 1.43 -1.75
C THR A 91 -4.75 0.38 -1.91
N PHE A 92 -4.91 -0.74 -1.20
CA PHE A 92 -4.00 -1.89 -1.24
C PHE A 92 -4.77 -3.16 -1.57
N TYR A 93 -4.12 -4.10 -2.24
CA TYR A 93 -4.77 -5.31 -2.77
C TYR A 93 -4.06 -6.57 -2.30
N ALA A 94 -4.82 -7.65 -2.09
CA ALA A 94 -4.27 -8.94 -1.66
C ALA A 94 -5.10 -10.12 -2.18
N GLY A 95 -4.45 -11.29 -2.25
CA GLY A 95 -5.08 -12.54 -2.67
C GLY A 95 -5.41 -12.55 -4.16
N GLN A 96 -4.39 -12.74 -5.00
CA GLN A 96 -4.56 -12.90 -6.44
C GLN A 96 -5.59 -14.00 -6.75
N VAL A 97 -6.48 -13.72 -7.70
CA VAL A 97 -7.47 -14.67 -8.23
C VAL A 97 -6.80 -15.42 -9.37
N ALA A 98 -6.83 -16.76 -9.33
CA ALA A 98 -6.32 -17.56 -10.44
C ALA A 98 -7.18 -17.33 -11.71
N GLU A 99 -6.57 -17.38 -12.89
CA GLU A 99 -7.32 -17.39 -14.14
C GLU A 99 -8.33 -18.56 -14.12
N GLY A 100 -9.63 -18.25 -14.20
CA GLY A 100 -10.72 -19.25 -14.19
C GLY A 100 -11.62 -19.25 -12.94
N GLU A 101 -11.25 -18.58 -11.84
CA GLU A 101 -12.12 -18.48 -10.65
C GLU A 101 -13.09 -17.28 -10.69
N GLY A 102 -13.25 -16.69 -11.89
CA GLY A 102 -14.03 -15.48 -12.15
C GLY A 102 -15.52 -15.69 -12.31
N GLU A 103 -16.11 -16.84 -11.96
CA GLU A 103 -17.57 -17.05 -12.00
C GLU A 103 -18.03 -17.95 -10.85
N GLY A 104 -18.24 -17.36 -9.68
CA GLY A 104 -18.78 -18.07 -8.50
C GLY A 104 -19.82 -17.29 -7.71
N GLY A 105 -20.21 -16.09 -8.17
CA GLY A 105 -21.32 -15.34 -7.62
C GLY A 105 -22.65 -15.77 -8.24
N ARG A 106 -23.02 -17.05 -8.12
CA ARG A 106 -24.41 -17.44 -8.37
C ARG A 106 -25.25 -16.83 -7.25
N CYS A 107 -25.99 -15.79 -7.59
CA CYS A 107 -27.22 -15.47 -6.88
C CYS A 107 -28.11 -16.71 -6.97
N PHE A 108 -28.23 -17.47 -5.89
CA PHE A 108 -29.34 -18.40 -5.73
C PHE A 108 -30.52 -17.58 -5.23
N GLY A 109 -31.55 -17.48 -6.07
CA GLY A 109 -32.84 -16.93 -5.69
C GLY A 109 -33.59 -17.87 -4.75
N GLY A 110 -34.41 -17.23 -3.91
CA GLY A 110 -35.59 -17.77 -3.25
C GLY A 110 -36.59 -16.63 -3.16
#